data_AF-A0A520RTF0-F1
#
_entry.id   AF-A0A520RTF0-F1
#
_cell.length_a   1.000
_cell.length_b   1.000
_cell.length_c   1.000
_cell.angle_alpha   90.00
_cell.angle_beta   90.00
_cell.angle_gamma   90.00
#
_symmetry.space_group_name_H-M   'P 1'
#
loop_
_entity.id
_entity.type
_entity.pdbx_description
1 polymer ?
#
loop_
_entity_poly.entity_id
_entity_poly.type
_entity_poly.pdbx_seq_one_letter_code
_entity_poly.pdbx_strand_id
1 'polypeptide(L)'
;MPRMPDKLKSLLKIASLLLWALCASQFASAQSGSSLPTFSDDTLTIPRIDVEGYGSLELQLQLVDTTNLTFQLTSSLAANPSLTPGATYDLQTSELSIPMVQADTVFYKLDLQLQPGDVFTVVTAAETKLTGQDDYNAQCASCHGVDGQGGLVSVSLVNCANCSSISTLSNYIANVMPVGAPESCAGDCASKTAEYILNLFQIVDNPMVEQTIQAISSLSLDDTLRKASLQLVSRLPTATESQQVANQGEAGLRAVLDGMMQEDKFYDRVAEIFNDLILTDRYLSVNGGRAEALRLMRIFPDAFWFGDPQEATRDDEWVQNLILSNDSVAREPLQLINHVVKNELPMTEILTADYFMVNPYSAKSYGVFDELAFQDEFDVNEWLPAQIKDFEFSKIRIGDIPHAGILTSLMFLNRYPTSDTNRNRARSRVVYDLFMDVDILALEGSRPDGEAVDISSPAPTLDNDDCVVCHALLDPVASSFENWNDRGFYRPNARWYDDMFQAGFAGADRPASEEPTSLQWLASQMVVDPRFNDAMVRIVYNGLTGAEPLAPPGDNATEAEWDAYNAESVQLDALKDSFVANNQNLKTLIKEIVLSPYFRADG
;
A
#
# COMPACT_ATOMS: atom_id res chain seq x y z
N MET A 1 24.77 48.24 -37.86
CA MET A 1 25.27 47.00 -37.24
C MET A 1 24.20 45.95 -37.43
N PRO A 2 24.45 44.82 -38.12
CA PRO A 2 23.44 43.79 -38.25
C PRO A 2 23.19 43.16 -36.87
N ARG A 3 21.92 42.99 -36.51
CA ARG A 3 21.52 42.20 -35.33
C ARG A 3 22.06 40.78 -35.49
N MET A 4 22.84 40.32 -34.51
CA MET A 4 23.21 38.91 -34.39
C MET A 4 21.93 38.05 -34.33
N PRO A 5 21.85 36.93 -35.08
CA PRO A 5 20.72 36.01 -35.05
C PRO A 5 20.60 35.32 -33.68
N ASP A 6 19.38 35.05 -33.22
CA ASP A 6 19.11 34.52 -31.86
C ASP A 6 19.72 33.13 -31.61
N LYS A 7 20.01 32.34 -32.67
CA LYS A 7 20.81 31.10 -32.56
C LYS A 7 22.20 31.35 -31.95
N LEU A 8 22.86 32.46 -32.28
CA LEU A 8 24.18 32.80 -31.75
C LEU A 8 24.12 33.17 -30.26
N LYS A 9 23.01 33.77 -29.79
CA LYS A 9 22.86 34.15 -28.36
C LYS A 9 22.65 32.94 -27.45
N SER A 10 21.98 31.89 -27.94
CA SER A 10 21.79 30.64 -27.20
C SER A 10 23.11 29.84 -27.14
N LEU A 11 23.82 29.72 -28.26
CA LEU A 11 25.17 29.10 -28.32
C LEU A 11 26.21 29.82 -27.45
N LEU A 12 26.21 31.17 -27.43
CA LEU A 12 27.11 31.96 -26.59
C LEU A 12 26.81 31.86 -25.08
N LYS A 13 25.55 31.63 -24.69
CA LYS A 13 25.18 31.38 -23.27
C LYS A 13 25.65 30.00 -22.80
N ILE A 14 25.56 28.99 -23.65
CA ILE A 14 26.03 27.62 -23.37
C ILE A 14 27.56 27.58 -23.23
N ALA A 15 28.29 28.23 -24.15
CA ALA A 15 29.74 28.36 -24.07
C ALA A 15 30.21 29.13 -22.82
N SER A 16 29.42 30.08 -22.32
CA SER A 16 29.77 30.84 -21.10
C SER A 16 29.38 30.17 -19.79
N LEU A 17 28.40 29.26 -19.78
CA LEU A 17 28.04 28.41 -18.63
C LEU A 17 28.98 27.20 -18.50
N LEU A 18 29.34 26.54 -19.61
CA LEU A 18 30.37 25.49 -19.63
C LEU A 18 31.77 26.03 -19.23
N LEU A 19 32.05 27.31 -19.49
CA LEU A 19 33.26 27.97 -19.00
C LEU A 19 33.25 28.27 -17.48
N TRP A 20 32.07 28.28 -16.82
CA TRP A 20 31.95 28.54 -15.37
C TRP A 20 32.04 27.26 -14.53
N ALA A 21 31.74 26.09 -15.10
CA ALA A 21 31.96 24.79 -14.46
C ALA A 21 33.45 24.47 -14.21
N LEU A 22 34.37 25.20 -14.84
CA LEU A 22 35.83 25.06 -14.69
C LEU A 22 36.41 25.52 -13.33
N CYS A 23 35.58 25.96 -12.37
CA CYS A 23 36.07 26.45 -11.08
C CYS A 23 35.31 25.99 -9.82
N ALA A 24 34.42 25.01 -9.87
CA ALA A 24 33.76 24.51 -8.67
C ALA A 24 33.72 22.97 -8.64
N SER A 25 34.07 22.44 -7.45
CA SER A 25 33.89 21.07 -6.97
C SER A 25 34.66 19.94 -7.66
N GLN A 26 35.75 19.53 -6.99
CA GLN A 26 36.03 18.11 -6.77
C GLN A 26 34.84 17.51 -6.01
N PHE A 27 34.15 16.52 -6.57
CA PHE A 27 33.51 15.36 -5.93
C PHE A 27 32.76 14.61 -7.04
N ALA A 28 33.44 13.69 -7.71
CA ALA A 28 32.82 12.78 -8.66
C ALA A 28 32.34 11.54 -7.89
N SER A 29 31.03 11.40 -7.71
CA SER A 29 30.38 10.10 -7.47
C SER A 29 29.71 9.67 -8.76
N ALA A 30 30.05 8.47 -9.22
CA ALA A 30 29.40 7.84 -10.37
C ALA A 30 27.94 7.55 -10.00
N GLN A 31 27.00 8.23 -10.63
CA GLN A 31 25.58 7.87 -10.59
C GLN A 31 25.37 6.63 -11.46
N SER A 32 25.00 5.49 -10.86
CA SER A 32 24.53 4.31 -11.59
C SER A 32 23.08 4.01 -11.21
N GLY A 33 22.19 3.97 -12.22
CA GLY A 33 20.79 3.56 -12.07
C GLY A 33 19.77 4.41 -12.83
N SER A 34 20.16 5.56 -13.38
CA SER A 34 19.24 6.45 -14.10
C SER A 34 19.16 6.10 -15.59
N SER A 35 17.95 6.06 -16.15
CA SER A 35 17.75 6.05 -17.62
C SER A 35 18.01 7.42 -18.24
N LEU A 36 18.14 8.46 -17.42
CA LEU A 36 18.33 9.83 -17.85
C LEU A 36 19.75 10.05 -18.37
N PRO A 37 19.93 10.56 -19.60
CA PRO A 37 21.22 11.06 -20.04
C PRO A 37 21.75 12.16 -19.12
N THR A 38 23.04 12.10 -18.80
CA THR A 38 23.70 13.07 -17.95
C THR A 38 24.90 13.67 -18.67
N PHE A 39 25.21 14.93 -18.35
CA PHE A 39 26.44 15.57 -18.76
C PHE A 39 27.19 16.06 -17.52
N SER A 40 28.33 15.43 -17.25
CA SER A 40 29.22 15.77 -16.14
C SER A 40 30.66 15.44 -16.53
N ASP A 41 31.64 16.16 -15.98
CA ASP A 41 33.07 15.94 -16.25
C ASP A 41 33.39 15.86 -17.76
N ASP A 42 32.86 16.81 -18.53
CA ASP A 42 33.00 16.89 -19.99
C ASP A 42 32.50 15.64 -20.75
N THR A 43 31.71 14.79 -20.11
CA THR A 43 31.23 13.52 -20.68
C THR A 43 29.71 13.50 -20.70
N LEU A 44 29.15 13.31 -21.90
CA LEU A 44 27.74 13.02 -22.11
C LEU A 44 27.53 11.51 -22.07
N THR A 45 26.83 11.04 -21.05
CA THR A 45 26.47 9.62 -20.88
C THR A 45 25.03 9.42 -21.28
N ILE A 46 24.78 8.48 -22.19
CA ILE A 46 23.45 8.06 -22.62
C ILE A 46 23.30 6.60 -22.21
N PRO A 47 22.60 6.32 -21.09
CA PRO A 47 22.55 4.98 -20.49
C PRO A 47 21.95 3.93 -21.42
N ARG A 48 20.99 4.31 -22.28
CA ARG A 48 20.47 3.45 -23.34
C ARG A 48 19.97 4.23 -24.56
N ILE A 49 20.24 3.67 -25.72
CA ILE A 49 19.58 3.95 -26.99
C ILE A 49 19.29 2.64 -27.72
N ASP A 50 18.15 2.55 -28.42
CA ASP A 50 17.84 1.41 -29.28
C ASP A 50 18.06 1.79 -30.74
N VAL A 51 18.94 1.06 -31.43
CA VAL A 51 19.29 1.32 -32.83
C VAL A 51 18.91 0.10 -33.68
N GLU A 52 18.04 0.31 -34.66
CA GLU A 52 17.58 -0.75 -35.56
C GLU A 52 18.77 -1.45 -36.25
N GLY A 53 18.86 -2.78 -36.11
CA GLY A 53 19.97 -3.57 -36.67
C GLY A 53 21.25 -3.61 -35.83
N TYR A 54 21.35 -2.82 -34.74
CA TYR A 54 22.51 -2.76 -33.85
C TYR A 54 22.18 -3.08 -32.38
N GLY A 55 20.90 -3.11 -32.01
CA GLY A 55 20.44 -3.46 -30.67
C GLY A 55 20.47 -2.27 -29.69
N SER A 56 20.40 -2.57 -28.40
CA SER A 56 20.44 -1.57 -27.33
C SER A 56 21.88 -1.24 -26.94
N LEU A 57 22.24 0.04 -26.96
CA LEU A 57 23.60 0.52 -26.73
C LEU A 57 23.66 1.57 -25.62
N GLU A 58 24.69 1.52 -24.78
CA GLU A 58 25.09 2.62 -23.89
C GLU A 58 26.14 3.44 -24.63
N LEU A 59 25.97 4.76 -24.67
CA LEU A 59 26.91 5.66 -25.32
C LEU A 59 27.60 6.57 -24.30
N GLN A 60 28.91 6.73 -24.44
CA GLN A 60 29.64 7.81 -23.79
C GLN A 60 30.28 8.69 -24.86
N LEU A 61 30.03 9.99 -24.78
CA LEU A 61 30.56 10.97 -25.71
C LEU A 61 31.34 12.03 -24.92
N GLN A 62 32.65 12.15 -25.21
CA GLN A 62 33.52 13.14 -24.57
C GLN A 62 33.48 14.45 -25.35
N LEU A 63 33.28 15.57 -24.65
CA LEU A 63 33.40 16.91 -25.23
C LEU A 63 34.86 17.18 -25.64
N VAL A 64 35.08 17.47 -26.93
CA VAL A 64 36.41 17.71 -27.52
C VAL A 64 36.58 19.13 -28.05
N ASP A 65 35.49 19.86 -28.29
CA ASP A 65 35.50 21.28 -28.65
C ASP A 65 34.32 21.99 -27.99
N THR A 66 34.63 22.85 -27.02
CA THR A 66 33.66 23.64 -26.25
C THR A 66 33.05 24.78 -27.06
N THR A 67 33.70 25.23 -28.14
CA THR A 67 33.24 26.36 -28.97
C THR A 67 32.12 25.91 -29.91
N ASN A 68 32.27 24.72 -30.47
CA ASN A 68 31.31 24.15 -31.42
C ASN A 68 30.42 23.06 -30.79
N LEU A 69 30.60 22.75 -29.50
CA LEU A 69 29.92 21.68 -28.78
C LEU A 69 30.02 20.36 -29.52
N THR A 70 31.27 19.97 -29.76
CA THR A 70 31.61 18.77 -30.51
C THR A 70 32.01 17.67 -29.54
N PHE A 71 31.40 16.51 -29.67
CA PHE A 71 31.61 15.35 -28.82
C PHE A 71 32.18 14.18 -29.62
N GLN A 72 33.22 13.55 -29.12
CA GLN A 72 33.77 12.30 -29.67
C GLN A 72 33.09 11.12 -28.99
N LEU A 73 32.55 10.17 -29.77
CA LEU A 73 32.11 8.89 -29.22
C LEU A 73 33.33 8.14 -28.68
N THR A 74 33.36 7.87 -27.38
CA THR A 74 34.48 7.18 -26.70
C THR A 74 34.12 5.75 -26.29
N SER A 75 32.82 5.47 -26.11
CA SER A 75 32.33 4.14 -25.75
C SER A 75 30.96 3.87 -26.39
N SER A 76 30.78 2.65 -26.90
CA SER A 76 29.49 2.12 -27.35
C SER A 76 29.40 0.65 -26.93
N LEU A 77 28.83 0.40 -25.75
CA LEU A 77 28.69 -0.94 -25.18
C LEU A 77 27.25 -1.43 -25.29
N ALA A 78 27.00 -2.71 -25.06
CA ALA A 78 25.64 -3.20 -24.92
C ALA A 78 24.99 -2.49 -23.72
N ALA A 79 23.88 -1.78 -23.96
CA ALA A 79 23.14 -1.16 -22.86
C ALA A 79 22.43 -2.24 -22.05
N ASN A 80 22.19 -1.91 -20.78
CA ASN A 80 21.27 -2.67 -19.96
C ASN A 80 19.86 -2.64 -20.61
N PRO A 81 19.29 -3.79 -21.01
CA PRO A 81 17.97 -3.86 -21.66
C PRO A 81 16.80 -3.49 -20.74
N SER A 82 17.07 -3.24 -19.46
CA SER A 82 16.11 -2.78 -18.46
C SER A 82 15.96 -1.25 -18.43
N LEU A 83 16.96 -0.49 -18.89
CA LEU A 83 16.87 0.98 -18.92
C LEU A 83 15.87 1.44 -19.99
N THR A 84 15.24 2.60 -19.87
CA THR A 84 14.45 3.16 -20.98
C THR A 84 15.37 3.92 -21.95
N PRO A 85 15.15 3.88 -23.28
CA PRO A 85 15.96 4.64 -24.22
C PRO A 85 15.90 6.15 -23.93
N GLY A 86 17.02 6.71 -23.46
CA GLY A 86 17.15 8.13 -23.13
C GLY A 86 17.39 9.01 -24.36
N ALA A 87 17.58 8.41 -25.54
CA ALA A 87 17.78 9.09 -26.81
C ALA A 87 17.27 8.24 -27.98
N THR A 88 17.15 8.88 -29.15
CA THR A 88 16.79 8.21 -30.42
C THR A 88 17.83 8.57 -31.48
N TYR A 89 18.18 7.60 -32.34
CA TYR A 89 19.14 7.79 -33.42
C TYR A 89 18.53 7.38 -34.74
N ASP A 90 18.44 8.32 -35.66
CA ASP A 90 17.94 8.08 -37.01
C ASP A 90 19.10 7.72 -37.94
N LEU A 91 19.09 6.48 -38.46
CA LEU A 91 20.12 5.96 -39.36
C LEU A 91 20.14 6.65 -40.73
N GLN A 92 19.03 7.25 -41.18
CA GLN A 92 18.94 7.94 -42.47
C GLN A 92 19.47 9.36 -42.39
N THR A 93 19.11 10.08 -41.32
CA THR A 93 19.56 11.47 -41.13
C THR A 93 20.87 11.55 -40.35
N SER A 94 21.30 10.46 -39.70
CA SER A 94 22.46 10.41 -38.81
C SER A 94 22.36 11.39 -37.62
N GLU A 95 21.12 11.64 -37.17
CA GLU A 95 20.78 12.55 -36.08
C GLU A 95 20.52 11.76 -34.78
N LEU A 96 21.13 12.22 -33.69
CA LEU A 96 20.94 11.73 -32.33
C LEU A 96 20.12 12.76 -31.55
N SER A 97 18.85 12.45 -31.28
CA SER A 97 17.95 13.30 -30.52
C SER A 97 17.84 12.81 -29.08
N ILE A 98 18.21 13.69 -28.15
CA ILE A 98 18.18 13.50 -26.70
C ILE A 98 17.08 14.41 -26.14
N PRO A 99 15.88 13.87 -25.84
CA PRO A 99 14.75 14.67 -25.38
C PRO A 99 15.03 15.37 -24.05
N MET A 100 15.87 14.77 -23.21
CA MET A 100 16.23 15.31 -21.90
C MET A 100 17.62 14.81 -21.49
N VAL A 101 18.51 15.75 -21.17
CA VAL A 101 19.80 15.50 -20.52
C VAL A 101 19.93 16.42 -19.33
N GLN A 102 20.38 15.89 -18.20
CA GLN A 102 20.72 16.70 -17.03
C GLN A 102 22.17 17.20 -17.14
N ALA A 103 22.36 18.51 -17.09
CA ALA A 103 23.66 19.15 -16.95
C ALA A 103 23.61 20.03 -15.69
N ASP A 104 24.32 19.62 -14.65
CA ASP A 104 24.20 20.17 -13.29
C ASP A 104 22.73 20.16 -12.79
N THR A 105 22.15 21.35 -12.56
CA THR A 105 20.78 21.55 -12.07
C THR A 105 19.80 21.92 -13.18
N VAL A 106 20.25 21.94 -14.45
CA VAL A 106 19.46 22.40 -15.59
C VAL A 106 19.28 21.24 -16.58
N PHE A 107 18.07 21.10 -17.10
CA PHE A 107 17.77 20.10 -18.12
C PHE A 107 17.81 20.72 -19.51
N TYR A 108 18.31 19.97 -20.49
CA TYR A 108 18.34 20.37 -21.88
C TYR A 108 17.73 19.30 -22.77
N LYS A 109 17.08 19.72 -23.85
CA LYS A 109 16.86 18.91 -25.04
C LYS A 109 18.01 19.17 -26.00
N LEU A 110 18.68 18.11 -26.49
CA LEU A 110 19.75 18.20 -27.46
C LEU A 110 19.40 17.42 -28.73
N ASP A 111 19.74 17.96 -29.89
CA ASP A 111 19.84 17.19 -31.13
C ASP A 111 21.27 17.33 -31.66
N LEU A 112 21.92 16.20 -31.94
CA LEU A 112 23.31 16.13 -32.40
C LEU A 112 23.38 15.47 -33.77
N GLN A 113 24.24 15.98 -34.64
CA GLN A 113 24.48 15.41 -35.96
C GLN A 113 25.80 14.65 -35.95
N LEU A 114 25.77 13.38 -36.37
CA LEU A 114 26.99 12.61 -36.62
C LEU A 114 27.76 13.18 -37.82
N GLN A 115 29.05 13.38 -37.63
CA GLN A 115 30.05 13.82 -38.60
C GLN A 115 31.07 12.70 -38.87
N PRO A 116 31.86 12.79 -39.94
CA PRO A 116 32.95 11.83 -40.19
C PRO A 116 33.91 11.72 -38.99
N GLY A 117 34.28 10.49 -38.63
CA GLY A 117 35.21 10.21 -37.52
C GLY A 117 34.56 9.96 -36.15
N ASP A 118 33.29 9.54 -36.13
CA ASP A 118 32.52 9.23 -34.90
C ASP A 118 32.36 10.44 -33.97
N VAL A 119 32.23 11.61 -34.59
CA VAL A 119 32.11 12.90 -33.92
C VAL A 119 30.69 13.41 -34.05
N PHE A 120 30.08 13.80 -32.94
CA PHE A 120 28.76 14.41 -32.90
C PHE A 120 28.87 15.91 -32.67
N THR A 121 28.18 16.71 -33.47
CA THR A 121 28.09 18.17 -33.27
C THR A 121 26.66 18.53 -32.89
N VAL A 122 26.51 19.30 -31.79
CA VAL A 122 25.19 19.79 -31.36
C VAL A 122 24.60 20.72 -32.43
N VAL A 123 23.42 20.35 -32.96
CA VAL A 123 22.65 21.14 -33.94
C VAL A 123 21.69 22.09 -33.23
N THR A 124 21.03 21.57 -32.20
CA THR A 124 20.09 22.30 -31.36
C THR A 124 20.29 21.91 -29.91
N ALA A 125 20.27 22.92 -29.04
CA ALA A 125 20.25 22.76 -27.59
C ALA A 125 19.23 23.76 -27.06
N ALA A 126 18.24 23.27 -26.34
CA ALA A 126 17.22 24.10 -25.70
C ALA A 126 17.09 23.68 -24.25
N GLU A 127 17.17 24.62 -23.32
CA GLU A 127 16.78 24.38 -21.94
C GLU A 127 15.34 23.86 -21.94
N THR A 128 15.11 22.75 -21.26
CA THR A 128 13.81 22.11 -21.13
C THR A 128 13.42 22.05 -19.66
N LYS A 129 12.12 22.13 -19.39
CA LYS A 129 11.56 21.91 -18.06
C LYS A 129 10.77 20.61 -18.11
N LEU A 130 10.92 19.77 -17.09
CA LEU A 130 10.03 18.63 -16.89
C LEU A 130 8.60 19.14 -16.68
N THR A 131 7.70 18.81 -17.61
CA THR A 131 6.28 19.09 -17.44
C THR A 131 5.77 18.38 -16.18
N GLY A 132 5.15 19.13 -15.27
CA GLY A 132 4.68 18.62 -13.98
C GLY A 132 5.66 18.75 -12.81
N GLN A 133 6.93 19.08 -13.04
CA GLN A 133 7.90 19.26 -11.94
C GLN A 133 7.61 20.50 -11.10
N ASP A 134 7.30 21.63 -11.74
CA ASP A 134 6.96 22.87 -11.02
C ASP A 134 5.66 22.66 -10.21
N ASP A 135 4.69 21.94 -10.77
CA ASP A 135 3.43 21.58 -10.10
C ASP A 135 3.68 20.61 -8.93
N TYR A 136 4.50 19.57 -9.13
CA TYR A 136 4.94 18.63 -8.10
C TYR A 136 5.65 19.33 -6.95
N ASN A 137 6.62 20.19 -7.24
CA ASN A 137 7.37 20.92 -6.23
C ASN A 137 6.48 21.88 -5.43
N ALA A 138 5.47 22.47 -6.07
CA ALA A 138 4.56 23.40 -5.42
C ALA A 138 3.50 22.70 -4.55
N GLN A 139 3.02 21.53 -4.97
CA GLN A 139 1.81 20.91 -4.42
C GLN A 139 2.05 19.57 -3.70
N CYS A 140 3.17 18.89 -3.97
CA CYS A 140 3.39 17.50 -3.57
C CYS A 140 4.69 17.31 -2.79
N ALA A 141 5.78 17.96 -3.21
CA ALA A 141 7.13 17.73 -2.69
C ALA A 141 7.29 18.05 -1.20
N SER A 142 6.47 18.95 -0.65
CA SER A 142 6.46 19.20 0.79
C SER A 142 6.06 17.96 1.57
N CYS A 143 5.15 17.13 1.06
CA CYS A 143 4.72 15.91 1.74
C CYS A 143 5.49 14.68 1.23
N HIS A 144 5.63 14.52 -0.08
CA HIS A 144 6.20 13.33 -0.72
C HIS A 144 7.71 13.40 -0.98
N GLY A 145 8.36 14.50 -0.59
CA GLY A 145 9.79 14.72 -0.83
C GLY A 145 10.05 15.23 -2.25
N VAL A 146 11.11 16.02 -2.45
CA VAL A 146 11.50 16.54 -3.77
C VAL A 146 11.96 15.43 -4.73
N ASP A 147 12.37 14.30 -4.17
CA ASP A 147 12.83 13.07 -4.83
C ASP A 147 11.75 11.97 -4.86
N GLY A 148 10.54 12.27 -4.37
CA GLY A 148 9.43 11.32 -4.33
C GLY A 148 9.58 10.24 -3.26
N GLN A 149 10.62 10.24 -2.44
CA GLN A 149 10.92 9.14 -1.52
C GLN A 149 10.08 9.13 -0.24
N GLY A 150 9.05 9.98 -0.17
CA GLY A 150 8.05 9.97 0.87
C GLY A 150 8.11 11.16 1.81
N GLY A 151 9.17 11.97 1.76
CA GLY A 151 9.29 13.26 2.46
C GLY A 151 8.72 13.26 3.87
N LEU A 152 7.93 14.29 4.20
CA LEU A 152 7.31 14.46 5.51
C LEU A 152 6.26 13.37 5.83
N VAL A 153 5.50 12.84 4.86
CA VAL A 153 4.40 11.88 5.19
C VAL A 153 4.80 10.40 5.10
N SER A 154 6.06 10.11 4.78
CA SER A 154 6.58 8.74 4.56
C SER A 154 5.80 7.94 3.49
N VAL A 155 5.06 8.61 2.60
CA VAL A 155 4.36 7.97 1.47
C VAL A 155 5.21 8.14 0.22
N SER A 156 6.08 7.15 -0.01
CA SER A 156 6.94 7.12 -1.19
C SER A 156 6.09 7.06 -2.47
N LEU A 157 6.39 7.96 -3.39
CA LEU A 157 5.93 7.93 -4.77
C LEU A 157 6.87 7.13 -5.67
N VAL A 158 7.98 6.66 -5.09
CA VAL A 158 8.93 5.80 -5.76
C VAL A 158 8.41 4.37 -5.82
N ASN A 159 8.44 3.77 -7.02
CA ASN A 159 7.74 2.51 -7.32
C ASN A 159 6.27 2.50 -6.89
N CYS A 160 5.63 3.67 -6.95
CA CYS A 160 4.27 3.83 -6.47
C CYS A 160 3.32 2.78 -7.06
N ALA A 161 2.90 1.86 -6.18
CA ALA A 161 1.91 0.81 -6.41
C ALA A 161 0.64 1.30 -7.14
N ASN A 162 0.20 2.50 -6.76
CA ASN A 162 -1.06 3.11 -7.21
C ASN A 162 -0.90 3.89 -8.52
N CYS A 163 0.33 4.07 -8.98
CA CYS A 163 0.64 4.92 -10.12
C CYS A 163 0.44 4.23 -11.46
N SER A 164 0.08 2.92 -11.47
CA SER A 164 -0.23 1.99 -12.58
C SER A 164 -0.38 2.54 -14.02
N SER A 165 -1.05 3.67 -14.23
CA SER A 165 -1.03 4.43 -15.47
C SER A 165 -1.11 5.93 -15.22
N ILE A 166 -0.65 6.74 -16.18
CA ILE A 166 -0.80 8.21 -16.14
C ILE A 166 -2.27 8.59 -15.93
N SER A 167 -3.22 7.88 -16.55
CA SER A 167 -4.65 8.16 -16.38
C SER A 167 -5.18 7.83 -14.99
N THR A 168 -4.74 6.71 -14.39
CA THR A 168 -5.15 6.32 -13.03
C THR A 168 -4.60 7.31 -12.02
N LEU A 169 -3.29 7.60 -12.12
CA LEU A 169 -2.61 8.51 -11.22
C LEU A 169 -3.11 9.95 -11.37
N SER A 170 -3.34 10.42 -12.60
CA SER A 170 -3.90 11.75 -12.85
C SER A 170 -5.30 11.90 -12.25
N ASN A 171 -6.14 10.87 -12.34
CA ASN A 171 -7.47 10.91 -11.72
C ASN A 171 -7.36 10.90 -10.19
N TYR A 172 -6.46 10.10 -9.63
CA TYR A 172 -6.22 10.10 -8.19
C TYR A 172 -5.72 11.46 -7.71
N ILE A 173 -4.74 12.05 -8.40
CA ILE A 173 -4.24 13.39 -8.04
C ILE A 173 -5.37 14.40 -8.11
N ALA A 174 -6.12 14.47 -9.22
CA ALA A 174 -7.16 15.48 -9.41
C ALA A 174 -8.30 15.45 -8.37
N ASN A 175 -8.53 14.30 -7.74
CA ASN A 175 -9.66 14.11 -6.82
C ASN A 175 -9.23 13.97 -5.35
N VAL A 176 -7.96 13.63 -5.10
CA VAL A 176 -7.48 13.27 -3.75
C VAL A 176 -6.30 14.12 -3.31
N MET A 177 -5.50 14.67 -4.23
CA MET A 177 -4.25 15.37 -3.93
C MET A 177 -4.24 16.82 -4.47
N PRO A 178 -3.66 17.77 -3.74
CA PRO A 178 -3.09 17.64 -2.39
C PRO A 178 -4.15 17.32 -1.33
N VAL A 179 -3.77 16.56 -0.31
CA VAL A 179 -4.69 16.18 0.78
C VAL A 179 -5.27 17.44 1.42
N GLY A 180 -6.59 17.54 1.48
CA GLY A 180 -7.30 18.70 2.03
C GLY A 180 -7.55 19.85 1.04
N ALA A 181 -6.95 19.83 -0.16
CA ALA A 181 -7.24 20.80 -1.22
C ALA A 181 -7.08 20.23 -2.64
N PRO A 182 -7.81 19.15 -3.02
CA PRO A 182 -7.61 18.46 -4.31
C PRO A 182 -7.79 19.36 -5.55
N GLU A 183 -8.66 20.36 -5.44
CA GLU A 183 -8.89 21.35 -6.49
C GLU A 183 -7.64 22.19 -6.82
N SER A 184 -6.64 22.22 -5.92
CA SER A 184 -5.37 22.92 -6.12
C SER A 184 -4.50 22.26 -7.18
N CYS A 185 -4.72 20.98 -7.50
CA CYS A 185 -4.05 20.30 -8.59
C CYS A 185 -5.00 19.39 -9.39
N ALA A 186 -5.97 19.98 -10.08
CA ALA A 186 -6.88 19.27 -10.98
C ALA A 186 -6.52 19.47 -12.48
N GLY A 187 -7.11 18.64 -13.35
CA GLY A 187 -6.98 18.74 -14.81
C GLY A 187 -5.55 18.66 -15.30
N ASP A 188 -5.08 19.73 -15.96
CA ASP A 188 -3.72 19.83 -16.52
C ASP A 188 -2.63 19.64 -15.45
N CYS A 189 -2.80 20.18 -14.25
CA CYS A 189 -1.86 20.00 -13.14
C CYS A 189 -1.74 18.52 -12.80
N ALA A 190 -2.87 17.86 -12.54
CA ALA A 190 -2.91 16.44 -12.19
C ALA A 190 -2.25 15.55 -13.25
N SER A 191 -2.56 15.80 -14.52
CA SER A 191 -2.03 15.00 -15.63
C SER A 191 -0.51 15.14 -15.79
N LYS A 192 0.02 16.36 -15.65
CA LYS A 192 1.45 16.64 -15.78
C LYS A 192 2.22 16.13 -14.57
N THR A 193 1.70 16.31 -13.36
CA THR A 193 2.30 15.78 -12.13
C THR A 193 2.32 14.25 -12.14
N ALA A 194 1.26 13.60 -12.63
CA ALA A 194 1.23 12.14 -12.81
C ALA A 194 2.32 11.66 -13.78
N GLU A 195 2.47 12.34 -14.92
CA GLU A 195 3.51 12.04 -15.90
C GLU A 195 4.91 12.27 -15.32
N TYR A 196 5.10 13.32 -14.52
CA TYR A 196 6.36 13.58 -13.81
C TYR A 196 6.73 12.45 -12.83
N ILE A 197 5.80 12.05 -11.98
CA ILE A 197 5.99 10.97 -10.99
C ILE A 197 6.33 9.65 -11.68
N LEU A 198 5.57 9.28 -12.71
CA LEU A 198 5.77 8.00 -13.41
C LEU A 198 7.07 7.94 -14.22
N ASN A 199 7.51 9.06 -14.77
CA ASN A 199 8.75 9.08 -15.55
C ASN A 199 10.00 9.14 -14.67
N LEU A 200 9.91 9.73 -13.46
CA LEU A 200 11.08 9.99 -12.63
C LEU A 200 11.25 9.01 -11.46
N PHE A 201 10.16 8.45 -10.93
CA PHE A 201 10.18 7.71 -9.65
C PHE A 201 9.97 6.19 -9.80
N GLN A 202 10.10 5.59 -10.99
CA GLN A 202 10.02 4.14 -11.17
C GLN A 202 11.44 3.51 -11.13
N ILE A 203 11.79 2.77 -10.08
CA ILE A 203 13.08 2.08 -9.84
C ILE A 203 13.10 0.63 -10.37
N VAL A 204 12.06 0.18 -11.06
CA VAL A 204 11.82 -1.25 -11.39
C VAL A 204 12.99 -1.94 -12.15
N ASP A 205 13.97 -1.16 -12.64
CA ASP A 205 15.09 -1.61 -13.45
C ASP A 205 16.48 -1.12 -12.97
N ASN A 206 16.69 -0.95 -11.65
CA ASN A 206 17.99 -0.60 -11.07
C ASN A 206 18.88 -1.84 -10.80
N PRO A 207 20.05 -2.00 -11.45
CA PRO A 207 20.99 -3.10 -11.18
C PRO A 207 21.43 -3.22 -9.72
N MET A 208 21.42 -2.11 -8.97
CA MET A 208 21.77 -2.09 -7.56
C MET A 208 20.71 -2.78 -6.70
N VAL A 209 19.43 -2.70 -7.08
CA VAL A 209 18.34 -3.44 -6.43
C VAL A 209 18.52 -4.94 -6.65
N GLU A 210 18.77 -5.36 -7.89
CA GLU A 210 18.99 -6.76 -8.20
C GLU A 210 20.25 -7.30 -7.49
N GLN A 211 21.34 -6.54 -7.45
CA GLN A 211 22.55 -6.89 -6.72
C GLN A 211 22.31 -6.97 -5.20
N THR A 212 21.54 -6.05 -4.63
CA THR A 212 21.19 -6.05 -3.21
C THR A 212 20.37 -7.30 -2.86
N ILE A 213 19.39 -7.65 -3.69
CA ILE A 213 18.61 -8.88 -3.53
C ILE A 213 19.50 -10.12 -3.68
N GLN A 214 20.38 -10.17 -4.69
CA GLN A 214 21.30 -11.29 -4.93
C GLN A 214 22.36 -11.44 -3.82
N ALA A 215 22.68 -10.37 -3.10
CA ALA A 215 23.60 -10.40 -1.97
C ALA A 215 23.00 -11.05 -0.72
N ILE A 216 21.67 -11.25 -0.67
CA ILE A 216 21.01 -11.93 0.43
C ILE A 216 21.40 -13.42 0.41
N SER A 217 22.17 -13.83 1.41
CA SER A 217 22.45 -15.25 1.63
C SER A 217 21.14 -15.99 1.85
N SER A 218 20.88 -17.01 1.04
CA SER A 218 19.61 -17.73 1.07
C SER A 218 19.75 -19.10 1.74
N LEU A 219 18.81 -19.42 2.62
CA LEU A 219 18.62 -20.74 3.20
C LEU A 219 18.50 -21.82 2.11
N SER A 220 19.02 -23.00 2.44
CA SER A 220 18.78 -24.20 1.64
C SER A 220 17.27 -24.48 1.54
N LEU A 221 16.84 -25.24 0.53
CA LEU A 221 15.42 -25.60 0.41
C LEU A 221 14.94 -26.49 1.58
N ASP A 222 15.84 -27.27 2.20
CA ASP A 222 15.52 -28.09 3.37
C ASP A 222 15.29 -27.21 4.61
N ASP A 223 16.15 -26.21 4.84
CA ASP A 223 16.00 -25.25 5.93
C ASP A 223 14.79 -24.34 5.71
N THR A 224 14.54 -23.93 4.47
CA THR A 224 13.35 -23.16 4.08
C THR A 224 12.08 -23.96 4.37
N LEU A 225 12.03 -25.23 3.94
CA LEU A 225 10.92 -26.14 4.22
C LEU A 225 10.71 -26.30 5.74
N ARG A 226 11.79 -26.47 6.50
CA ARG A 226 11.72 -26.59 7.95
C ARG A 226 11.16 -25.33 8.61
N LYS A 227 11.63 -24.14 8.21
CA LYS A 227 11.12 -22.85 8.70
C LYS A 227 9.64 -22.69 8.37
N ALA A 228 9.26 -22.92 7.11
CA ALA A 228 7.88 -22.82 6.66
C ALA A 228 6.94 -23.80 7.39
N SER A 229 7.34 -25.07 7.55
CA SER A 229 6.56 -26.07 8.28
C SER A 229 6.33 -25.68 9.75
N LEU A 230 7.35 -25.14 10.41
CA LEU A 230 7.23 -24.70 11.80
C LEU A 230 6.30 -23.48 11.94
N GLN A 231 6.40 -22.51 11.04
CA GLN A 231 5.59 -21.31 11.10
C GLN A 231 4.15 -21.52 10.62
N LEU A 232 3.93 -22.29 9.55
CA LEU A 232 2.60 -22.45 8.95
C LEU A 232 1.78 -23.53 9.63
N VAL A 233 2.38 -24.65 10.03
CA VAL A 233 1.62 -25.82 10.53
C VAL A 233 2.13 -26.36 11.88
N SER A 234 3.05 -25.64 12.55
CA SER A 234 3.52 -25.96 13.91
C SER A 234 4.10 -27.38 14.08
N ARG A 235 4.72 -27.93 13.03
CA ARG A 235 5.38 -29.25 13.06
C ARG A 235 6.64 -29.27 12.21
N LEU A 236 7.47 -30.30 12.39
CA LEU A 236 8.57 -30.56 11.47
C LEU A 236 8.06 -31.11 10.13
N PRO A 237 8.81 -30.95 9.03
CA PRO A 237 8.51 -31.58 7.76
C PRO A 237 8.49 -33.11 7.90
N THR A 238 7.54 -33.76 7.22
CA THR A 238 7.50 -35.22 7.12
C THR A 238 8.59 -35.71 6.17
N ALA A 239 8.96 -36.99 6.29
CA ALA A 239 9.94 -37.61 5.38
C ALA A 239 9.51 -37.54 3.91
N THR A 240 8.21 -37.64 3.62
CA THR A 240 7.65 -37.51 2.27
C THR A 240 7.82 -36.10 1.72
N GLU A 241 7.52 -35.07 2.53
CA GLU A 241 7.68 -33.67 2.15
C GLU A 241 9.15 -33.33 1.88
N SER A 242 10.06 -33.72 2.78
CA SER A 242 11.51 -33.52 2.57
C SER A 242 12.01 -34.23 1.32
N GLN A 243 11.56 -35.47 1.06
CA GLN A 243 11.93 -36.20 -0.14
C GLN A 243 11.37 -35.54 -1.41
N GLN A 244 10.16 -34.99 -1.36
CA GLN A 244 9.56 -34.27 -2.48
C GLN A 244 10.36 -33.02 -2.84
N VAL A 245 10.73 -32.20 -1.85
CA VAL A 245 11.57 -31.02 -2.05
C VAL A 245 12.97 -31.41 -2.56
N ALA A 246 13.58 -32.44 -1.99
CA ALA A 246 14.89 -32.93 -2.44
C ALA A 246 14.89 -33.38 -3.91
N ASN A 247 13.79 -34.01 -4.37
CA ASN A 247 13.69 -34.53 -5.73
C ASN A 247 13.26 -33.48 -6.76
N GLN A 248 12.47 -32.47 -6.36
CA GLN A 248 11.81 -31.54 -7.28
C GLN A 248 12.24 -30.08 -7.09
N GLY A 249 13.14 -29.80 -6.14
CA GLY A 249 13.59 -28.45 -5.84
C GLY A 249 12.44 -27.54 -5.41
N GLU A 250 12.46 -26.30 -5.88
CA GLU A 250 11.46 -25.28 -5.52
C GLU A 250 10.03 -25.67 -5.95
N ALA A 251 9.87 -26.37 -7.08
CA ALA A 251 8.55 -26.88 -7.48
C ALA A 251 8.00 -27.89 -6.46
N GLY A 252 8.88 -28.71 -5.86
CA GLY A 252 8.52 -29.58 -4.74
C GLY A 252 8.10 -28.79 -3.51
N LEU A 253 8.82 -27.71 -3.18
CA LEU A 253 8.49 -26.85 -2.05
C LEU A 253 7.12 -26.19 -2.23
N ARG A 254 6.84 -25.61 -3.41
CA ARG A 254 5.54 -25.03 -3.75
C ARG A 254 4.40 -26.03 -3.53
N ALA A 255 4.56 -27.26 -4.00
CA ALA A 255 3.54 -28.30 -3.85
C ALA A 255 3.36 -28.77 -2.40
N VAL A 256 4.43 -28.82 -1.60
CA VAL A 256 4.34 -29.12 -0.16
C VAL A 256 3.59 -28.02 0.59
N LEU A 257 3.86 -26.75 0.28
CA LEU A 257 3.16 -25.61 0.88
C LEU A 257 1.66 -25.65 0.57
N ASP A 258 1.26 -26.03 -0.64
CA ASP A 258 -0.16 -26.20 -1.00
C ASP A 258 -0.87 -27.26 -0.15
N GLY A 259 -0.15 -28.32 0.27
CA GLY A 259 -0.64 -29.32 1.21
C GLY A 259 -0.74 -28.79 2.64
N MET A 260 0.31 -28.12 3.12
CA MET A 260 0.33 -27.51 4.45
C MET A 260 -0.80 -26.50 4.65
N MET A 261 -1.10 -25.70 3.62
CA MET A 261 -2.17 -24.69 3.65
C MET A 261 -3.59 -25.28 3.59
N GLN A 262 -3.72 -26.61 3.70
CA GLN A 262 -5.00 -27.31 3.88
C GLN A 262 -5.17 -27.85 5.31
N GLU A 263 -4.13 -27.82 6.14
CA GLU A 263 -4.19 -28.32 7.52
C GLU A 263 -4.88 -27.34 8.46
N ASP A 264 -5.58 -27.84 9.48
CA ASP A 264 -6.25 -26.98 10.49
C ASP A 264 -5.26 -26.02 11.18
N LYS A 265 -4.01 -26.47 11.39
CA LYS A 265 -2.94 -25.64 11.98
C LYS A 265 -2.53 -24.44 11.14
N PHE A 266 -2.72 -24.51 9.83
CA PHE A 266 -2.53 -23.34 8.98
C PHE A 266 -3.58 -22.26 9.25
N TYR A 267 -4.84 -22.64 9.44
CA TYR A 267 -5.92 -21.67 9.73
C TYR A 267 -5.81 -21.11 11.16
N ASP A 268 -5.27 -21.88 12.12
CA ASP A 268 -4.87 -21.35 13.42
C ASP A 268 -3.82 -20.23 13.22
N ARG A 269 -2.78 -20.49 12.40
CA ARG A 269 -1.71 -19.51 12.13
C ARG A 269 -2.22 -18.26 11.43
N VAL A 270 -3.10 -18.40 10.44
CA VAL A 270 -3.72 -17.26 9.75
C VAL A 270 -4.49 -16.40 10.76
N ALA A 271 -5.29 -17.02 11.62
CA ALA A 271 -6.02 -16.29 12.66
C ALA A 271 -5.08 -15.58 13.64
N GLU A 272 -3.94 -16.17 14.01
CA GLU A 272 -2.91 -15.51 14.84
C GLU A 272 -2.34 -14.26 14.16
N ILE A 273 -1.88 -14.37 12.91
CA ILE A 273 -1.28 -13.25 12.15
C ILE A 273 -2.22 -12.05 12.11
N PHE A 274 -3.49 -12.26 11.79
CA PHE A 274 -4.46 -11.17 11.74
C PHE A 274 -4.88 -10.69 13.13
N ASN A 275 -4.92 -11.56 14.13
CA ASN A 275 -5.31 -11.17 15.48
C ASN A 275 -4.25 -10.32 16.18
N ASP A 276 -2.96 -10.43 15.83
CA ASP A 276 -1.93 -9.52 16.34
C ASP A 276 -2.20 -8.05 15.99
N LEU A 277 -3.10 -7.81 15.03
CA LEU A 277 -3.50 -6.49 14.56
C LEU A 277 -4.94 -6.14 14.94
N ILE A 278 -5.90 -7.03 14.65
CA ILE A 278 -7.34 -6.82 14.89
C ILE A 278 -7.69 -6.95 16.39
N LEU A 279 -6.94 -7.77 17.13
CA LEU A 279 -6.98 -7.88 18.60
C LEU A 279 -8.35 -8.24 19.18
N THR A 280 -9.16 -9.02 18.46
CA THR A 280 -10.50 -9.47 18.91
C THR A 280 -10.43 -10.64 19.89
N ASP A 281 -9.34 -11.42 19.90
CA ASP A 281 -9.11 -12.45 20.91
C ASP A 281 -8.98 -11.91 22.34
N ARG A 282 -8.90 -10.57 22.49
CA ARG A 282 -9.06 -9.90 23.78
C ARG A 282 -10.34 -10.36 24.50
N TYR A 283 -11.40 -10.68 23.74
CA TYR A 283 -12.69 -11.08 24.29
C TYR A 283 -12.82 -12.57 24.59
N LEU A 284 -11.80 -13.39 24.32
CA LEU A 284 -11.80 -14.80 24.71
C LEU A 284 -11.89 -14.94 26.22
N SER A 285 -12.60 -15.97 26.67
CA SER A 285 -12.82 -16.29 28.07
C SER A 285 -11.52 -16.52 28.85
N VAL A 286 -10.45 -16.93 28.14
CA VAL A 286 -9.11 -17.13 28.71
C VAL A 286 -8.33 -15.84 28.94
N ASN A 287 -8.64 -14.77 28.19
CA ASN A 287 -7.92 -13.49 28.20
C ASN A 287 -8.66 -12.39 29.00
N GLY A 288 -9.97 -12.51 29.14
CA GLY A 288 -10.82 -11.58 29.87
C GLY A 288 -11.73 -12.26 30.88
N GLY A 289 -12.84 -11.62 31.22
CA GLY A 289 -13.95 -12.29 31.90
C GLY A 289 -14.64 -13.32 31.00
N ARG A 290 -15.13 -14.42 31.58
CA ARG A 290 -15.81 -15.55 30.90
C ARG A 290 -17.02 -15.19 30.01
N ALA A 291 -17.43 -13.93 29.94
CA ALA A 291 -18.64 -13.48 29.26
C ALA A 291 -18.46 -12.10 28.60
N GLU A 292 -17.22 -11.65 28.35
CA GLU A 292 -16.98 -10.31 27.85
C GLU A 292 -17.63 -10.04 26.48
N ALA A 293 -17.48 -10.95 25.52
CA ALA A 293 -18.13 -10.84 24.21
C ALA A 293 -19.66 -10.84 24.34
N LEU A 294 -20.22 -11.79 25.10
CA LEU A 294 -21.67 -11.90 25.30
C LEU A 294 -22.26 -10.67 26.02
N ARG A 295 -21.48 -10.01 26.89
CA ARG A 295 -21.91 -8.76 27.55
C ARG A 295 -21.96 -7.57 26.60
N LEU A 296 -21.31 -7.63 25.44
CA LEU A 296 -21.47 -6.65 24.37
C LEU A 296 -22.78 -6.89 23.62
N MET A 297 -23.28 -8.13 23.54
CA MET A 297 -24.50 -8.52 22.84
C MET A 297 -25.81 -8.15 23.54
N ARG A 298 -25.86 -7.08 24.35
CA ARG A 298 -27.03 -6.79 25.23
C ARG A 298 -28.36 -6.56 24.52
N ILE A 299 -28.32 -6.22 23.23
CA ILE A 299 -29.53 -6.00 22.43
C ILE A 299 -30.08 -7.30 21.84
N PHE A 300 -29.30 -8.38 21.86
CA PHE A 300 -29.71 -9.69 21.38
C PHE A 300 -30.43 -10.43 22.51
N PRO A 301 -31.72 -10.78 22.33
CA PRO A 301 -32.50 -11.46 23.38
C PRO A 301 -31.90 -12.79 23.80
N ASP A 302 -31.32 -13.51 22.85
CA ASP A 302 -30.82 -14.87 23.03
C ASP A 302 -29.32 -14.94 23.32
N ALA A 303 -28.67 -13.79 23.60
CA ALA A 303 -27.23 -13.73 23.89
C ALA A 303 -26.79 -14.76 24.94
N PHE A 304 -27.65 -15.01 25.94
CA PHE A 304 -27.47 -16.03 26.99
C PHE A 304 -28.53 -17.14 26.88
N TRP A 305 -28.69 -17.74 25.68
CA TRP A 305 -29.67 -18.81 25.38
C TRP A 305 -29.63 -20.01 26.36
N PHE A 306 -28.52 -20.21 27.06
CA PHE A 306 -28.30 -21.27 28.05
C PHE A 306 -28.72 -20.91 29.49
N GLY A 307 -29.35 -19.76 29.72
CA GLY A 307 -29.95 -19.40 31.02
C GLY A 307 -29.61 -17.98 31.50
N ASP A 308 -30.34 -17.48 32.51
CA ASP A 308 -30.17 -16.11 32.98
C ASP A 308 -28.77 -15.90 33.62
N PRO A 309 -27.97 -14.93 33.14
CA PRO A 309 -26.67 -14.63 33.73
C PRO A 309 -26.74 -14.17 35.19
N GLN A 310 -27.91 -13.90 35.75
CA GLN A 310 -28.12 -13.57 37.16
C GLN A 310 -28.50 -14.77 38.04
N GLU A 311 -28.60 -15.99 37.50
CA GLU A 311 -28.93 -17.17 38.30
C GLU A 311 -27.91 -17.44 39.41
N ALA A 312 -28.42 -17.83 40.58
CA ALA A 312 -27.64 -18.06 41.79
C ALA A 312 -26.82 -19.36 41.77
N THR A 313 -27.27 -20.36 40.99
CA THR A 313 -26.60 -21.65 40.82
C THR A 313 -26.36 -21.88 39.34
N ARG A 314 -25.10 -22.07 38.96
CA ARG A 314 -24.65 -22.34 37.59
C ARG A 314 -23.92 -23.67 37.62
N ASP A 315 -24.43 -24.66 36.90
CA ASP A 315 -23.80 -25.97 36.78
C ASP A 315 -22.69 -25.97 35.72
N ASP A 316 -22.04 -27.12 35.55
CA ASP A 316 -20.91 -27.26 34.63
C ASP A 316 -21.34 -27.06 33.16
N GLU A 317 -22.55 -27.48 32.80
CA GLU A 317 -23.12 -27.29 31.46
C GLU A 317 -23.34 -25.81 31.15
N TRP A 318 -23.94 -25.06 32.09
CA TRP A 318 -24.09 -23.60 31.96
C TRP A 318 -22.73 -22.92 31.75
N VAL A 319 -21.71 -23.32 32.53
CA VAL A 319 -20.36 -22.74 32.41
C VAL A 319 -19.70 -23.08 31.07
N GLN A 320 -19.88 -24.30 30.57
CA GLN A 320 -19.37 -24.69 29.26
C GLN A 320 -20.05 -23.91 28.14
N ASN A 321 -21.38 -23.82 28.13
CA ASN A 321 -22.13 -23.06 27.13
C ASN A 321 -21.79 -21.57 27.16
N LEU A 322 -21.53 -21.01 28.35
CA LEU A 322 -21.03 -19.65 28.50
C LEU A 322 -19.70 -19.45 27.77
N ILE A 323 -18.71 -20.30 28.04
CA ILE A 323 -17.37 -20.19 27.46
C ILE A 323 -17.42 -20.40 25.95
N LEU A 324 -18.08 -21.46 25.49
CA LEU A 324 -18.18 -21.79 24.07
C LEU A 324 -18.91 -20.68 23.29
N SER A 325 -20.04 -20.16 23.80
CA SER A 325 -20.75 -19.07 23.13
C SER A 325 -19.94 -17.77 23.14
N ASN A 326 -19.28 -17.43 24.26
CA ASN A 326 -18.44 -16.24 24.34
C ASN A 326 -17.28 -16.29 23.34
N ASP A 327 -16.55 -17.40 23.33
CA ASP A 327 -15.35 -17.53 22.50
C ASP A 327 -15.74 -17.62 21.01
N SER A 328 -16.91 -18.20 20.71
CA SER A 328 -17.46 -18.22 19.35
C SER A 328 -17.84 -16.81 18.85
N VAL A 329 -18.44 -15.98 19.70
CA VAL A 329 -18.73 -14.59 19.34
C VAL A 329 -17.44 -13.78 19.19
N ALA A 330 -16.46 -13.99 20.09
CA ALA A 330 -15.16 -13.31 20.03
C ALA A 330 -14.37 -13.61 18.75
N ARG A 331 -14.45 -14.86 18.26
CA ARG A 331 -13.70 -15.34 17.09
C ARG A 331 -14.32 -15.01 15.74
N GLU A 332 -15.58 -14.56 15.71
CA GLU A 332 -16.34 -14.27 14.48
C GLU A 332 -15.52 -13.51 13.40
N PRO A 333 -14.80 -12.42 13.71
CA PRO A 333 -13.98 -11.71 12.69
C PRO A 333 -12.87 -12.56 12.09
N LEU A 334 -12.17 -13.33 12.93
CA LEU A 334 -11.06 -14.18 12.49
C LEU A 334 -11.57 -15.39 11.71
N GLN A 335 -12.79 -15.83 11.98
CA GLN A 335 -13.43 -16.91 11.24
C GLN A 335 -13.93 -16.46 9.88
N LEU A 336 -14.29 -15.18 9.70
CA LEU A 336 -14.50 -14.62 8.36
C LEU A 336 -13.21 -14.70 7.54
N ILE A 337 -12.07 -14.31 8.12
CA ILE A 337 -10.77 -14.42 7.44
C ILE A 337 -10.46 -15.88 7.08
N ASN A 338 -10.61 -16.80 8.04
CA ASN A 338 -10.41 -18.23 7.77
C ASN A 338 -11.37 -18.76 6.71
N HIS A 339 -12.63 -18.33 6.69
CA HIS A 339 -13.59 -18.70 5.67
C HIS A 339 -13.13 -18.24 4.28
N VAL A 340 -12.69 -16.99 4.15
CA VAL A 340 -12.15 -16.44 2.89
C VAL A 340 -10.95 -17.26 2.41
N VAL A 341 -9.98 -17.51 3.30
CA VAL A 341 -8.75 -18.24 2.96
C VAL A 341 -9.03 -19.72 2.64
N LYS A 342 -9.88 -20.39 3.42
CA LYS A 342 -10.23 -21.81 3.23
C LYS A 342 -10.93 -22.05 1.90
N ASN A 343 -11.76 -21.11 1.47
CA ASN A 343 -12.50 -21.18 0.21
C ASN A 343 -11.80 -20.47 -0.96
N GLU A 344 -10.58 -19.98 -0.78
CA GLU A 344 -9.78 -19.32 -1.82
C GLU A 344 -10.51 -18.11 -2.46
N LEU A 345 -11.30 -17.42 -1.64
CA LEU A 345 -11.98 -16.19 -1.99
C LEU A 345 -11.00 -15.00 -1.98
N PRO A 346 -11.28 -13.92 -2.73
CA PRO A 346 -10.45 -12.72 -2.68
C PRO A 346 -10.47 -12.13 -1.27
N MET A 347 -9.32 -11.66 -0.78
CA MET A 347 -9.21 -11.07 0.55
C MET A 347 -10.07 -9.81 0.75
N THR A 348 -10.51 -9.17 -0.33
CA THR A 348 -11.48 -8.05 -0.28
C THR A 348 -12.78 -8.44 0.44
N GLU A 349 -13.14 -9.72 0.41
CA GLU A 349 -14.33 -10.26 1.06
C GLU A 349 -14.33 -10.07 2.58
N ILE A 350 -13.17 -9.91 3.22
CA ILE A 350 -13.12 -9.62 4.67
C ILE A 350 -13.77 -8.27 5.01
N LEU A 351 -13.92 -7.37 4.03
CA LEU A 351 -14.62 -6.08 4.15
C LEU A 351 -15.94 -6.05 3.38
N THR A 352 -16.04 -6.75 2.24
CA THR A 352 -17.24 -6.70 1.38
C THR A 352 -18.31 -7.72 1.71
N ALA A 353 -18.00 -8.75 2.52
CA ALA A 353 -18.98 -9.76 2.90
C ALA A 353 -20.25 -9.11 3.47
N ASP A 354 -21.38 -9.40 2.87
CA ASP A 354 -22.71 -9.03 3.37
C ASP A 354 -23.21 -10.01 4.45
N TYR A 355 -22.28 -10.76 5.04
CA TYR A 355 -22.50 -11.77 6.06
C TYR A 355 -21.36 -11.74 7.09
N PHE A 356 -21.60 -12.42 8.21
CA PHE A 356 -20.62 -12.69 9.26
C PHE A 356 -20.60 -14.19 9.56
N MET A 357 -19.58 -14.65 10.28
CA MET A 357 -19.42 -16.08 10.55
C MET A 357 -19.98 -16.47 11.92
N VAL A 358 -20.77 -17.52 11.95
CA VAL A 358 -21.29 -18.11 13.19
C VAL A 358 -21.07 -19.61 13.20
N ASN A 359 -20.89 -20.16 14.40
CA ASN A 359 -20.99 -21.59 14.65
C ASN A 359 -22.28 -21.87 15.44
N PRO A 360 -22.60 -23.14 15.79
CA PRO A 360 -23.83 -23.45 16.53
C PRO A 360 -24.04 -22.63 17.81
N TYR A 361 -22.97 -22.28 18.52
CA TYR A 361 -23.02 -21.55 19.79
C TYR A 361 -23.28 -20.05 19.59
N SER A 362 -22.52 -19.40 18.70
CA SER A 362 -22.74 -17.97 18.42
C SER A 362 -24.04 -17.75 17.65
N ALA A 363 -24.44 -18.66 16.76
CA ALA A 363 -25.71 -18.57 16.03
C ALA A 363 -26.92 -18.54 16.97
N LYS A 364 -26.90 -19.34 18.04
CA LYS A 364 -27.92 -19.29 19.11
C LYS A 364 -27.90 -17.93 19.82
N SER A 365 -26.72 -17.41 20.16
CA SER A 365 -26.58 -16.09 20.80
C SER A 365 -27.05 -14.93 19.91
N TYR A 366 -26.87 -15.01 18.59
CA TYR A 366 -27.33 -14.01 17.63
C TYR A 366 -28.80 -14.20 17.23
N GLY A 367 -29.45 -15.30 17.62
CA GLY A 367 -30.84 -15.60 17.28
C GLY A 367 -31.06 -16.07 15.83
N VAL A 368 -30.01 -16.56 15.16
CA VAL A 368 -30.03 -16.98 13.74
C VAL A 368 -29.87 -18.49 13.55
N PHE A 369 -29.82 -19.26 14.64
CA PHE A 369 -29.56 -20.70 14.62
C PHE A 369 -30.55 -21.48 13.74
N ASP A 370 -31.86 -21.20 13.86
CA ASP A 370 -32.91 -21.92 13.13
C ASP A 370 -32.93 -21.62 11.62
N GLU A 371 -32.20 -20.61 11.16
CA GLU A 371 -32.06 -20.25 9.74
C GLU A 371 -30.93 -21.02 9.04
N LEU A 372 -30.10 -21.72 9.81
CA LEU A 372 -28.85 -22.35 9.36
C LEU A 372 -28.93 -23.88 9.45
N ALA A 373 -28.27 -24.55 8.50
CA ALA A 373 -28.29 -26.01 8.38
C ALA A 373 -26.99 -26.64 8.93
N PHE A 374 -26.76 -26.53 10.23
CA PHE A 374 -25.64 -27.20 10.91
C PHE A 374 -25.77 -28.73 10.82
N GLN A 375 -24.67 -29.42 10.53
CA GLN A 375 -24.60 -30.88 10.55
C GLN A 375 -24.54 -31.41 11.99
N ASP A 376 -23.86 -30.70 12.88
CA ASP A 376 -23.78 -31.01 14.30
C ASP A 376 -23.98 -29.73 15.13
N GLU A 377 -25.09 -29.65 15.87
CA GLU A 377 -25.42 -28.49 16.70
C GLU A 377 -24.48 -28.28 17.91
N PHE A 378 -23.52 -29.19 18.11
CA PHE A 378 -22.50 -29.14 19.16
C PHE A 378 -21.07 -29.02 18.60
N ASP A 379 -20.87 -28.99 17.27
CA ASP A 379 -19.54 -28.78 16.70
C ASP A 379 -19.17 -27.28 16.69
N VAL A 380 -18.33 -26.88 17.64
CA VAL A 380 -17.80 -25.52 17.74
C VAL A 380 -16.95 -25.08 16.54
N ASN A 381 -16.50 -26.03 15.71
CA ASN A 381 -15.68 -25.75 14.53
C ASN A 381 -16.49 -25.72 13.23
N GLU A 382 -17.81 -25.96 13.28
CA GLU A 382 -18.69 -25.82 12.12
C GLU A 382 -19.10 -24.35 11.95
N TRP A 383 -18.41 -23.61 11.09
CA TRP A 383 -18.68 -22.19 10.82
C TRP A 383 -19.47 -21.99 9.52
N LEU A 384 -20.60 -21.29 9.60
CA LEU A 384 -21.46 -20.96 8.47
C LEU A 384 -21.65 -19.43 8.36
N PRO A 385 -21.79 -18.90 7.13
CA PRO A 385 -22.14 -17.51 6.92
C PRO A 385 -23.58 -17.25 7.36
N ALA A 386 -23.82 -16.11 8.03
CA ALA A 386 -25.13 -15.68 8.48
C ALA A 386 -25.37 -14.20 8.22
N GLN A 387 -26.64 -13.82 8.17
CA GLN A 387 -27.10 -12.44 8.08
C GLN A 387 -28.08 -12.18 9.22
N ILE A 388 -28.17 -10.94 9.70
CA ILE A 388 -29.19 -10.59 10.71
C ILE A 388 -30.28 -9.83 9.97
N LYS A 389 -31.41 -10.50 9.76
CA LYS A 389 -32.57 -9.96 9.06
C LYS A 389 -33.67 -9.62 10.04
N ASP A 390 -34.46 -8.61 9.70
CA ASP A 390 -35.63 -8.20 10.46
C ASP A 390 -35.39 -8.01 11.97
N PHE A 391 -34.24 -7.42 12.34
CA PHE A 391 -33.84 -7.31 13.75
C PHE A 391 -34.83 -6.45 14.54
N GLU A 392 -35.34 -6.99 15.64
CA GLU A 392 -36.25 -6.31 16.56
C GLU A 392 -35.60 -6.20 17.94
N PHE A 393 -35.52 -4.97 18.46
CA PHE A 393 -35.07 -4.72 19.83
C PHE A 393 -36.12 -3.95 20.62
N SER A 394 -36.59 -4.51 21.73
CA SER A 394 -37.55 -3.87 22.63
C SER A 394 -38.84 -3.38 21.93
N LYS A 395 -39.39 -4.22 21.02
CA LYS A 395 -40.57 -3.89 20.20
C LYS A 395 -40.36 -2.77 19.17
N ILE A 396 -39.10 -2.40 18.92
CA ILE A 396 -38.72 -1.49 17.85
C ILE A 396 -38.06 -2.33 16.75
N ARG A 397 -38.71 -2.36 15.59
CA ARG A 397 -38.14 -2.96 14.39
C ARG A 397 -37.01 -2.08 13.88
N ILE A 398 -35.79 -2.59 13.94
CA ILE A 398 -34.60 -1.96 13.36
C ILE A 398 -34.51 -2.33 11.87
N GLY A 399 -34.88 -3.56 11.53
CA GLY A 399 -34.82 -4.09 10.16
C GLY A 399 -33.55 -4.88 9.91
N ASP A 400 -33.17 -5.01 8.64
CA ASP A 400 -31.98 -5.75 8.25
C ASP A 400 -30.71 -4.99 8.70
N ILE A 401 -29.73 -5.72 9.23
CA ILE A 401 -28.42 -5.15 9.55
C ILE A 401 -27.55 -5.21 8.29
N PRO A 402 -27.06 -4.07 7.78
CA PRO A 402 -26.20 -4.04 6.60
C PRO A 402 -24.78 -4.44 7.00
N HIS A 403 -24.42 -5.69 6.73
CA HIS A 403 -23.08 -6.23 6.99
C HIS A 403 -22.06 -5.76 5.95
N ALA A 404 -20.85 -5.43 6.41
CA ALA A 404 -19.65 -5.11 5.63
C ALA A 404 -18.44 -5.78 6.30
N GLY A 405 -18.48 -7.11 6.34
CA GLY A 405 -17.47 -7.98 6.94
C GLY A 405 -17.01 -7.52 8.33
N ILE A 406 -15.70 -7.37 8.49
CA ILE A 406 -15.07 -6.98 9.76
C ILE A 406 -15.53 -5.59 10.24
N LEU A 407 -15.83 -4.65 9.33
CA LEU A 407 -16.21 -3.27 9.70
C LEU A 407 -17.52 -3.20 10.48
N THR A 408 -18.38 -4.21 10.31
CA THR A 408 -19.67 -4.33 11.01
C THR A 408 -19.66 -5.36 12.13
N SER A 409 -18.52 -6.00 12.38
CA SER A 409 -18.41 -6.92 13.51
C SER A 409 -18.57 -6.17 14.83
N LEU A 410 -19.42 -6.71 15.70
CA LEU A 410 -19.61 -6.19 17.05
C LEU A 410 -18.28 -6.21 17.83
N MET A 411 -17.43 -7.21 17.60
CA MET A 411 -16.14 -7.34 18.29
C MET A 411 -15.16 -6.27 17.82
N PHE A 412 -15.05 -6.04 16.50
CA PHE A 412 -14.20 -4.99 15.93
C PHE A 412 -14.65 -3.60 16.41
N LEU A 413 -15.94 -3.29 16.30
CA LEU A 413 -16.50 -1.99 16.66
C LEU A 413 -16.35 -1.64 18.15
N ASN A 414 -16.29 -2.64 19.03
CA ASN A 414 -16.05 -2.44 20.46
C ASN A 414 -14.56 -2.52 20.83
N ARG A 415 -13.73 -3.20 20.02
CA ARG A 415 -12.28 -3.23 20.21
C ARG A 415 -11.67 -1.85 20.01
N TYR A 416 -12.24 -1.08 19.08
CA TYR A 416 -11.88 0.28 18.75
C TYR A 416 -13.06 1.22 19.07
N PRO A 417 -13.14 1.72 20.31
CA PRO A 417 -14.30 2.44 20.80
C PRO A 417 -14.41 3.84 20.19
N THR A 418 -15.60 4.41 20.27
CA THR A 418 -15.91 5.80 19.90
C THR A 418 -16.56 6.52 21.09
N SER A 419 -16.57 7.86 21.04
CA SER A 419 -17.21 8.73 22.03
C SER A 419 -17.81 9.95 21.35
N ASP A 420 -18.60 10.74 22.08
CA ASP A 420 -19.21 11.99 21.56
C ASP A 420 -18.16 13.02 21.07
N THR A 421 -16.92 12.93 21.56
CA THR A 421 -15.80 13.80 21.16
C THR A 421 -14.94 13.18 20.06
N ASN A 422 -14.75 11.86 20.09
CA ASN A 422 -13.95 11.17 19.08
C ASN A 422 -14.73 10.94 17.77
N ARG A 423 -16.05 10.76 17.82
CA ARG A 423 -16.96 10.64 16.67
C ARG A 423 -16.43 9.69 15.59
N ASN A 424 -16.04 8.48 15.99
CA ASN A 424 -15.49 7.40 15.17
C ASN A 424 -14.08 7.61 14.59
N ARG A 425 -13.40 8.72 14.90
CA ARG A 425 -12.03 8.97 14.43
C ARG A 425 -11.03 7.90 14.88
N ALA A 426 -11.24 7.28 16.04
CA ALA A 426 -10.42 6.14 16.49
C ALA A 426 -10.63 4.90 15.62
N ARG A 427 -11.87 4.63 15.19
CA ARG A 427 -12.18 3.56 14.24
C ARG A 427 -11.58 3.85 12.87
N SER A 428 -11.73 5.08 12.38
CA SER A 428 -11.14 5.54 11.12
C SER A 428 -9.61 5.37 11.09
N ARG A 429 -8.91 5.81 12.15
CA ARG A 429 -7.45 5.61 12.28
C ARG A 429 -7.04 4.15 12.12
N VAL A 430 -7.78 3.25 12.76
CA VAL A 430 -7.51 1.81 12.73
C VAL A 430 -7.85 1.22 11.36
N VAL A 431 -8.91 1.69 10.71
CA VAL A 431 -9.24 1.28 9.34
C VAL A 431 -8.12 1.65 8.37
N TYR A 432 -7.56 2.86 8.47
CA TYR A 432 -6.45 3.28 7.63
C TYR A 432 -5.17 2.47 7.90
N ASP A 433 -4.84 2.23 9.17
CA ASP A 433 -3.68 1.42 9.54
C ASP A 433 -3.82 -0.03 9.03
N LEU A 434 -4.93 -0.69 9.38
CA LEU A 434 -5.12 -2.12 9.10
C LEU A 434 -5.43 -2.45 7.65
N PHE A 435 -6.18 -1.60 6.95
CA PHE A 435 -6.75 -1.94 5.65
C PHE A 435 -6.30 -1.03 4.51
N MET A 436 -5.57 0.05 4.81
CA MET A 436 -5.08 0.98 3.80
C MET A 436 -3.58 1.26 3.92
N ASP A 437 -2.86 0.57 4.80
CA ASP A 437 -1.42 0.77 5.01
C ASP A 437 -1.01 2.23 5.28
N VAL A 438 -1.86 2.96 6.01
CA VAL A 438 -1.63 4.38 6.32
C VAL A 438 -1.63 4.58 7.83
N ASP A 439 -0.46 4.89 8.39
CA ASP A 439 -0.34 5.39 9.76
C ASP A 439 -0.65 6.89 9.80
N ILE A 440 -1.90 7.22 10.10
CA ILE A 440 -2.34 8.63 10.29
C ILE A 440 -1.54 9.33 11.39
N LEU A 441 -1.01 8.59 12.38
CA LEU A 441 -0.21 9.17 13.44
C LEU A 441 1.25 9.40 13.05
N ALA A 442 1.70 8.88 11.91
CA ALA A 442 2.99 9.18 11.31
C ALA A 442 2.92 10.34 10.30
N LEU A 443 1.71 10.78 9.89
CA LEU A 443 1.57 11.96 9.04
C LEU A 443 2.17 13.18 9.73
N GLU A 444 3.24 13.71 9.12
CA GLU A 444 3.87 14.95 9.57
C GLU A 444 3.03 16.18 9.17
N GLY A 445 3.16 17.19 10.03
CA GLY A 445 2.45 18.46 10.00
C GLY A 445 2.68 19.14 11.34
N SER A 446 2.53 20.46 11.38
CA SER A 446 2.55 21.21 12.63
C SER A 446 1.33 20.79 13.46
N ARG A 447 1.41 19.67 14.18
CA ARG A 447 0.41 19.35 15.19
C ARG A 447 0.40 20.55 16.12
N PRO A 448 -0.77 21.15 16.37
CA PRO A 448 -0.94 22.08 17.48
C PRO A 448 -0.16 21.55 18.68
N ASP A 449 0.85 22.28 19.13
CA ASP A 449 1.75 21.92 20.24
C ASP A 449 1.04 21.95 21.61
N GLY A 450 -0.29 21.79 21.60
CA GLY A 450 -1.19 22.02 22.71
C GLY A 450 -1.73 23.45 22.79
N GLU A 451 -1.20 24.41 22.03
CA GLU A 451 -1.65 25.82 22.06
C GLU A 451 -2.62 26.20 20.93
N ALA A 452 -2.79 25.38 19.86
CA ALA A 452 -3.77 25.68 18.83
C ALA A 452 -5.20 25.34 19.31
N VAL A 453 -5.69 26.19 20.21
CA VAL A 453 -7.11 26.34 20.45
C VAL A 453 -7.60 27.35 19.42
N ASP A 454 -8.12 26.87 18.29
CA ASP A 454 -8.90 27.72 17.40
C ASP A 454 -10.29 27.92 17.98
N ILE A 455 -10.44 28.98 18.80
CA ILE A 455 -11.74 29.47 19.29
C ILE A 455 -12.45 30.40 18.29
N SER A 456 -11.83 30.66 17.13
CA SER A 456 -12.32 31.62 16.15
C SER A 456 -13.29 30.99 15.16
N SER A 457 -13.15 29.69 14.88
CA SER A 457 -14.11 28.90 14.10
C SER A 457 -15.03 28.06 15.01
N PRO A 458 -16.33 27.95 14.68
CA PRO A 458 -17.23 26.98 15.32
C PRO A 458 -16.95 25.52 14.90
N ALA A 459 -16.21 25.29 13.81
CA ALA A 459 -15.86 23.98 13.27
C ALA A 459 -14.40 24.00 12.74
N PRO A 460 -13.39 24.10 13.62
CA PRO A 460 -12.00 24.27 13.21
C PRO A 460 -11.48 23.08 12.38
N THR A 461 -12.05 21.88 12.54
CA THR A 461 -11.72 20.70 11.73
C THR A 461 -12.18 20.79 10.27
N LEU A 462 -13.01 21.78 9.92
CA LEU A 462 -13.50 22.07 8.58
C LEU A 462 -12.92 23.38 8.00
N ASP A 463 -12.65 24.35 8.86
CA ASP A 463 -12.35 25.73 8.42
C ASP A 463 -10.89 26.14 8.60
N ASN A 464 -10.14 25.43 9.46
CA ASN A 464 -8.75 25.79 9.77
C ASN A 464 -7.80 24.91 8.95
N ASP A 465 -7.02 25.53 8.07
CA ASP A 465 -6.09 24.86 7.17
C ASP A 465 -5.13 23.90 7.90
N ASP A 466 -4.68 24.24 9.12
CA ASP A 466 -3.79 23.39 9.92
C ASP A 466 -4.49 22.12 10.45
N CYS A 467 -5.81 22.15 10.58
CA CYS A 467 -6.62 21.02 11.07
C CYS A 467 -7.20 20.20 9.91
N VAL A 468 -7.63 20.86 8.83
CA VAL A 468 -8.24 20.25 7.65
C VAL A 468 -7.32 19.22 7.00
N VAL A 469 -6.00 19.44 7.01
CA VAL A 469 -5.02 18.50 6.43
C VAL A 469 -5.19 17.06 6.93
N CYS A 470 -5.45 16.86 8.21
CA CYS A 470 -5.69 15.53 8.78
C CYS A 470 -7.17 15.15 8.74
N HIS A 471 -8.05 16.11 8.99
CA HIS A 471 -9.48 15.84 9.13
C HIS A 471 -10.17 15.53 7.80
N ALA A 472 -9.71 16.10 6.67
CA ALA A 472 -10.21 15.76 5.34
C ALA A 472 -9.96 14.29 4.97
N LEU A 473 -8.93 13.66 5.53
CA LEU A 473 -8.64 12.23 5.36
C LEU A 473 -9.43 11.37 6.38
N LEU A 474 -9.40 11.78 7.64
CA LEU A 474 -9.86 10.98 8.77
C LEU A 474 -11.39 10.99 8.93
N ASP A 475 -12.01 12.17 8.82
CA ASP A 475 -13.42 12.39 9.14
C ASP A 475 -14.38 11.70 8.17
N PRO A 476 -14.13 11.62 6.84
CA PRO A 476 -15.04 10.91 5.93
C PRO A 476 -15.20 9.41 6.24
N VAL A 477 -14.10 8.74 6.58
CA VAL A 477 -14.14 7.33 7.02
C VAL A 477 -14.80 7.23 8.39
N ALA A 478 -14.55 8.18 9.30
CA ALA A 478 -15.20 8.21 10.61
C ALA A 478 -16.73 8.38 10.51
N SER A 479 -17.17 9.32 9.67
CA SER A 479 -18.58 9.58 9.35
C SER A 479 -19.24 8.38 8.67
N SER A 480 -18.48 7.51 8.00
CA SER A 480 -19.05 6.29 7.43
C SER A 480 -19.59 5.32 8.50
N PHE A 481 -19.14 5.43 9.76
CA PHE A 481 -19.65 4.68 10.91
C PHE A 481 -20.86 5.35 11.59
N GLU A 482 -21.50 6.37 10.98
CA GLU A 482 -22.57 7.16 11.61
C GLU A 482 -23.75 6.34 12.15
N ASN A 483 -24.06 5.22 11.51
CA ASN A 483 -25.13 4.32 11.90
C ASN A 483 -24.71 3.31 12.99
N TRP A 484 -23.53 3.44 13.59
CA TRP A 484 -22.99 2.52 14.59
C TRP A 484 -22.60 3.25 15.87
N ASN A 485 -23.34 3.00 16.95
CA ASN A 485 -23.14 3.73 18.19
C ASN A 485 -21.83 3.35 18.94
N ASP A 486 -21.65 3.94 20.12
CA ASP A 486 -20.53 3.70 21.05
C ASP A 486 -20.36 2.23 21.45
N ARG A 487 -21.42 1.43 21.35
CA ARG A 487 -21.43 -0.01 21.63
C ARG A 487 -21.40 -0.88 20.38
N GLY A 488 -21.23 -0.29 19.20
CA GLY A 488 -21.21 -1.01 17.92
C GLY A 488 -22.58 -1.56 17.52
N PHE A 489 -23.67 -0.98 18.01
CA PHE A 489 -25.02 -1.35 17.58
C PHE A 489 -25.47 -0.50 16.41
N TYR A 490 -26.09 -1.16 15.43
CA TYR A 490 -26.71 -0.49 14.30
C TYR A 490 -27.91 0.35 14.76
N ARG A 491 -27.88 1.64 14.44
CA ARG A 491 -28.83 2.69 14.81
C ARG A 491 -29.07 3.60 13.59
N PRO A 492 -29.83 3.13 12.60
CA PRO A 492 -30.05 3.89 11.37
C PRO A 492 -30.82 5.18 11.64
N ASN A 493 -30.61 6.20 10.80
CA ASN A 493 -31.28 7.50 10.85
C ASN A 493 -31.00 8.32 12.12
N ALA A 494 -29.93 8.01 12.85
CA ALA A 494 -29.45 8.90 13.90
C ALA A 494 -28.99 10.22 13.26
N ARG A 495 -29.29 11.36 13.89
CA ARG A 495 -28.76 12.64 13.39
C ARG A 495 -27.24 12.61 13.49
N TRP A 496 -26.57 12.83 12.35
CA TRP A 496 -25.12 12.99 12.31
C TRP A 496 -24.68 14.44 12.48
N TYR A 497 -23.38 14.61 12.69
CA TYR A 497 -22.73 15.89 12.96
C TYR A 497 -22.53 16.70 11.66
N ASP A 498 -22.78 18.01 11.72
CA ASP A 498 -22.61 18.96 10.61
C ASP A 498 -21.30 19.77 10.71
N ASP A 499 -20.56 19.62 11.80
CA ASP A 499 -19.26 20.23 12.12
C ASP A 499 -18.07 19.26 11.87
N MET A 500 -18.23 18.29 10.96
CA MET A 500 -17.16 17.41 10.47
C MET A 500 -17.40 16.99 9.02
N PHE A 501 -16.35 16.54 8.31
CA PHE A 501 -16.52 16.06 6.94
C PHE A 501 -17.49 14.88 6.89
N GLN A 502 -18.37 14.90 5.89
CA GLN A 502 -19.42 13.89 5.74
C GLN A 502 -18.84 12.56 5.25
N ALA A 503 -19.63 11.49 5.34
CA ALA A 503 -19.20 10.15 4.95
C ALA A 503 -18.64 10.13 3.53
N GLY A 504 -17.45 9.55 3.36
CA GLY A 504 -16.70 9.58 2.12
C GLY A 504 -15.38 8.82 2.23
N PHE A 505 -14.66 8.72 1.12
CA PHE A 505 -13.35 8.07 1.06
C PHE A 505 -12.54 8.67 -0.08
N ALA A 506 -11.27 8.99 0.16
CA ALA A 506 -10.33 9.50 -0.85
C ALA A 506 -10.95 10.62 -1.73
N GLY A 507 -11.47 11.68 -1.10
CA GLY A 507 -12.07 12.83 -1.80
C GLY A 507 -13.44 12.58 -2.46
N ALA A 508 -13.92 11.33 -2.52
CA ALA A 508 -15.25 11.02 -2.99
C ALA A 508 -16.26 11.03 -1.83
N ASP A 509 -17.32 11.83 -1.98
CA ASP A 509 -18.45 11.82 -1.05
C ASP A 509 -19.31 10.57 -1.26
N ARG A 510 -19.79 9.98 -0.17
CA ARG A 510 -20.79 8.91 -0.23
C ARG A 510 -22.12 9.46 -0.75
N PRO A 511 -22.76 8.84 -1.76
CA PRO A 511 -24.10 9.20 -2.20
C PRO A 511 -25.11 9.14 -1.04
N ALA A 512 -26.03 10.12 -0.98
CA ALA A 512 -27.05 10.16 0.07
C ALA A 512 -27.98 8.92 0.10
N SER A 513 -28.15 8.23 -1.03
CA SER A 513 -28.92 6.98 -1.11
C SER A 513 -28.24 5.80 -0.41
N GLU A 514 -26.92 5.86 -0.21
CA GLU A 514 -26.11 4.82 0.44
C GLU A 514 -25.97 5.07 1.95
N GLU A 515 -26.74 6.01 2.52
CA GLU A 515 -26.69 6.33 3.94
C GLU A 515 -26.95 5.11 4.85
N PRO A 516 -28.02 4.33 4.63
CA PRO A 516 -28.29 3.15 5.45
C PRO A 516 -27.17 2.11 5.38
N THR A 517 -26.46 2.04 4.26
CA THR A 517 -25.44 1.04 3.88
C THR A 517 -24.02 1.63 3.86
N SER A 518 -23.80 2.70 4.62
CA SER A 518 -22.57 3.51 4.60
C SER A 518 -21.25 2.71 4.62
N LEU A 519 -21.14 1.70 5.48
CA LEU A 519 -19.93 0.88 5.57
C LEU A 519 -19.76 -0.09 4.40
N GLN A 520 -20.85 -0.52 3.75
CA GLN A 520 -20.77 -1.30 2.51
C GLN A 520 -20.26 -0.43 1.36
N TRP A 521 -20.73 0.82 1.28
CA TRP A 521 -20.18 1.78 0.33
C TRP A 521 -18.70 2.03 0.60
N LEU A 522 -18.31 2.32 1.85
CA LEU A 522 -16.90 2.54 2.21
C LEU A 522 -16.04 1.31 1.85
N ALA A 523 -16.47 0.11 2.21
CA ALA A 523 -15.78 -1.13 1.87
C ALA A 523 -15.58 -1.24 0.35
N SER A 524 -16.60 -0.94 -0.46
CA SER A 524 -16.51 -0.96 -1.92
C SER A 524 -15.47 0.02 -2.49
N GLN A 525 -15.22 1.15 -1.82
CA GLN A 525 -14.20 2.11 -2.22
C GLN A 525 -12.81 1.67 -1.77
N MET A 526 -12.69 1.14 -0.55
CA MET A 526 -11.41 0.70 0.01
C MET A 526 -10.82 -0.48 -0.77
N VAL A 527 -11.63 -1.48 -1.12
CA VAL A 527 -11.12 -2.72 -1.75
C VAL A 527 -10.63 -2.55 -3.19
N VAL A 528 -11.01 -1.46 -3.86
CA VAL A 528 -10.50 -1.10 -5.18
C VAL A 528 -9.31 -0.14 -5.13
N ASP A 529 -9.04 0.45 -3.96
CA ASP A 529 -7.86 1.25 -3.71
C ASP A 529 -6.65 0.31 -3.53
N PRO A 530 -5.55 0.49 -4.27
CA PRO A 530 -4.49 -0.52 -4.25
C PRO A 530 -3.71 -0.57 -2.93
N ARG A 531 -3.85 0.44 -2.06
CA ARG A 531 -3.38 0.40 -0.66
C ARG A 531 -4.00 -0.74 0.15
N PHE A 532 -5.19 -1.24 -0.21
CA PHE A 532 -5.73 -2.45 0.40
C PHE A 532 -4.80 -3.65 0.18
N ASN A 533 -4.24 -3.77 -1.03
CA ASN A 533 -3.32 -4.86 -1.33
C ASN A 533 -1.98 -4.66 -0.62
N ASP A 534 -1.47 -3.42 -0.54
CA ASP A 534 -0.26 -3.09 0.24
C ASP A 534 -0.44 -3.51 1.70
N ALA A 535 -1.59 -3.19 2.31
CA ALA A 535 -1.92 -3.60 3.67
C ALA A 535 -1.90 -5.12 3.83
N MET A 536 -2.53 -5.87 2.92
CA MET A 536 -2.51 -7.34 2.99
C MET A 536 -1.09 -7.91 2.86
N VAL A 537 -0.26 -7.34 1.98
CA VAL A 537 1.15 -7.72 1.84
C VAL A 537 1.91 -7.45 3.13
N ARG A 538 1.79 -6.24 3.71
CA ARG A 538 2.45 -5.87 4.98
C ARG A 538 2.09 -6.83 6.10
N ILE A 539 0.80 -7.11 6.29
CA ILE A 539 0.29 -7.97 7.37
C ILE A 539 0.89 -9.38 7.28
N VAL A 540 0.85 -9.98 6.10
CA VAL A 540 1.35 -11.35 5.90
C VAL A 540 2.88 -11.38 5.93
N TYR A 541 3.53 -10.37 5.36
CA TYR A 541 4.98 -10.25 5.39
C TYR A 541 5.48 -10.19 6.83
N ASN A 542 4.98 -9.27 7.65
CA ASN A 542 5.30 -9.20 9.07
C ASN A 542 4.94 -10.51 9.78
N GLY A 543 3.76 -11.07 9.52
CA GLY A 543 3.31 -12.32 10.12
C GLY A 543 4.25 -13.52 9.85
N LEU A 544 5.02 -13.51 8.76
CA LEU A 544 5.93 -14.61 8.40
C LEU A 544 7.41 -14.29 8.69
N THR A 545 7.84 -13.04 8.52
CA THR A 545 9.23 -12.62 8.76
C THR A 545 9.47 -12.18 10.19
N GLY A 546 8.43 -11.71 10.88
CA GLY A 546 8.50 -11.07 12.20
C GLY A 546 8.97 -9.61 12.15
N ALA A 547 9.01 -9.00 10.97
CA ALA A 547 9.48 -7.64 10.76
C ALA A 547 8.47 -6.82 9.92
N GLU A 548 8.22 -5.58 10.32
CA GLU A 548 7.56 -4.61 9.44
C GLU A 548 8.44 -4.36 8.21
N PRO A 549 7.83 -4.13 7.03
CA PRO A 549 8.54 -3.54 5.89
C PRO A 549 9.37 -2.33 6.30
N LEU A 550 10.52 -2.15 5.66
CA LEU A 550 11.38 -0.99 5.85
C LEU A 550 10.59 0.28 5.51
N ALA A 551 10.56 1.21 6.47
CA ALA A 551 10.09 2.55 6.22
C ALA A 551 11.08 3.27 5.30
N PRO A 552 10.62 4.27 4.50
CA PRO A 552 11.53 5.12 3.75
C PRO A 552 12.57 5.74 4.68
N PRO A 553 13.87 5.63 4.36
CA PRO A 553 14.91 6.28 5.13
C PRO A 553 14.73 7.82 5.18
N GLY A 554 15.17 8.46 6.26
CA GLY A 554 15.10 9.92 6.38
C GLY A 554 16.26 10.66 5.69
N ASP A 555 16.22 12.00 5.68
CA ASP A 555 17.17 12.88 4.96
C ASP A 555 18.67 12.63 5.21
N ASN A 556 19.04 12.00 6.33
CA ASN A 556 20.44 11.70 6.69
C ASN A 556 20.84 10.25 6.44
N ALA A 557 20.00 9.47 5.76
CA ALA A 557 20.24 8.07 5.48
C ALA A 557 21.41 7.87 4.50
N THR A 558 22.10 6.76 4.70
CA THR A 558 23.18 6.30 3.83
C THR A 558 22.62 5.71 2.54
N GLU A 559 23.46 5.68 1.50
CA GLU A 559 23.13 5.02 0.22
C GLU A 559 22.72 3.55 0.42
N ALA A 560 23.39 2.83 1.33
CA ALA A 560 23.06 1.44 1.64
C ALA A 560 21.68 1.27 2.30
N GLU A 561 21.23 2.24 3.10
CA GLU A 561 19.87 2.22 3.69
C GLU A 561 18.81 2.44 2.60
N TRP A 562 19.08 3.36 1.67
CA TRP A 562 18.24 3.57 0.49
C TRP A 562 18.20 2.36 -0.43
N ASP A 563 19.34 1.74 -0.71
CA ASP A 563 19.42 0.53 -1.54
C ASP A 563 18.65 -0.63 -0.93
N ALA A 564 18.76 -0.83 0.39
CA ALA A 564 18.00 -1.85 1.12
C ALA A 564 16.49 -1.59 1.07
N TYR A 565 16.06 -0.35 1.32
CA TYR A 565 14.65 0.05 1.23
C TYR A 565 14.08 -0.16 -0.18
N ASN A 566 14.82 0.29 -1.21
CA ASN A 566 14.41 0.14 -2.60
C ASN A 566 14.33 -1.32 -3.02
N ALA A 567 15.28 -2.14 -2.58
CA ALA A 567 15.29 -3.57 -2.86
C ALA A 567 14.11 -4.31 -2.23
N GLU A 568 13.77 -3.97 -0.98
CA GLU A 568 12.63 -4.59 -0.32
C GLU A 568 11.32 -4.12 -0.95
N SER A 569 11.21 -2.82 -1.27
CA SER A 569 10.03 -2.25 -1.93
C SER A 569 9.73 -2.95 -3.26
N VAL A 570 10.74 -3.15 -4.13
CA VAL A 570 10.56 -3.90 -5.40
C VAL A 570 10.09 -5.33 -5.15
N GLN A 571 10.63 -5.99 -4.12
CA GLN A 571 10.21 -7.34 -3.77
C GLN A 571 8.76 -7.38 -3.26
N LEU A 572 8.36 -6.42 -2.42
CA LEU A 572 6.98 -6.31 -1.91
C LEU A 572 5.99 -6.01 -3.04
N ASP A 573 6.37 -5.19 -4.02
CA ASP A 573 5.57 -4.95 -5.23
C ASP A 573 5.39 -6.22 -6.06
N ALA A 574 6.46 -7.01 -6.27
CA ALA A 574 6.35 -8.29 -6.98
C ALA A 574 5.43 -9.30 -6.25
N LEU A 575 5.44 -9.29 -4.91
CA LEU A 575 4.52 -10.09 -4.09
C LEU A 575 3.07 -9.61 -4.26
N LYS A 576 2.85 -8.29 -4.24
CA LYS A 576 1.55 -7.67 -4.50
C LYS A 576 1.01 -8.03 -5.88
N ASP A 577 1.83 -7.93 -6.92
CA ASP A 577 1.42 -8.24 -8.29
C ASP A 577 0.99 -9.70 -8.41
N SER A 578 1.72 -10.62 -7.79
CA SER A 578 1.37 -12.04 -7.75
C SER A 578 0.05 -12.29 -7.00
N PHE A 579 -0.16 -11.57 -5.90
CA PHE A 579 -1.39 -11.62 -5.12
C PHE A 579 -2.60 -11.11 -5.93
N VAL A 580 -2.48 -9.96 -6.57
CA VAL A 580 -3.54 -9.36 -7.41
C VAL A 580 -3.82 -10.23 -8.63
N ALA A 581 -2.77 -10.72 -9.32
CA ALA A 581 -2.92 -11.57 -10.50
C ALA A 581 -3.67 -12.88 -10.20
N ASN A 582 -3.57 -13.39 -8.98
CA ASN A 582 -4.35 -14.54 -8.52
C ASN A 582 -5.57 -14.15 -7.69
N ASN A 583 -6.27 -13.08 -8.10
CA ASN A 583 -7.54 -12.63 -7.53
C ASN A 583 -7.48 -12.44 -6.01
N GLN A 584 -6.40 -11.82 -5.52
CA GLN A 584 -6.20 -11.49 -4.10
C GLN A 584 -6.33 -12.73 -3.18
N ASN A 585 -5.83 -13.89 -3.64
CA ASN A 585 -5.82 -15.12 -2.87
C ASN A 585 -4.65 -15.15 -1.87
N LEU A 586 -4.95 -15.17 -0.57
CA LEU A 586 -3.94 -15.11 0.51
C LEU A 586 -2.92 -16.27 0.48
N LYS A 587 -3.35 -17.49 0.10
CA LYS A 587 -2.44 -18.65 0.04
C LYS A 587 -1.34 -18.43 -1.02
N THR A 588 -1.64 -17.67 -2.07
CA THR A 588 -0.65 -17.29 -3.08
C THR A 588 0.38 -16.35 -2.49
N LEU A 589 -0.08 -15.29 -1.82
CA LEU A 589 0.80 -14.33 -1.16
C LEU A 589 1.72 -15.00 -0.14
N ILE A 590 1.17 -15.86 0.72
CA ILE A 590 1.94 -16.63 1.72
C ILE A 590 3.03 -17.47 1.04
N LYS A 591 2.67 -18.19 -0.04
CA LYS A 591 3.62 -19.02 -0.79
C LYS A 591 4.72 -18.20 -1.45
N GLU A 592 4.39 -17.09 -2.08
CA GLU A 592 5.41 -16.22 -2.70
C GLU A 592 6.31 -15.55 -1.64
N ILE A 593 5.78 -15.17 -0.47
CA ILE A 593 6.59 -14.67 0.64
C ILE A 593 7.57 -15.76 1.11
N VAL A 594 7.12 -16.99 1.33
CA VAL A 594 8.01 -18.10 1.76
C VAL A 594 9.15 -18.35 0.75
N LEU A 595 8.91 -18.09 -0.53
CA LEU A 595 9.89 -18.26 -1.59
C LEU A 595 10.78 -17.03 -1.81
N SER A 596 10.40 -15.89 -1.25
CA SER A 596 11.12 -14.63 -1.39
C SER A 596 12.52 -14.69 -0.75
N PRO A 597 13.46 -13.88 -1.24
CA PRO A 597 14.79 -13.74 -0.67
C PRO A 597 14.76 -13.36 0.82
N TYR A 598 13.85 -12.47 1.23
CA TYR A 598 13.77 -11.97 2.61
C TYR A 598 13.29 -13.03 3.60
N PHE A 599 12.29 -13.86 3.24
CA PHE A 599 11.93 -14.99 4.09
C PHE A 599 13.06 -16.02 4.19
N ARG A 600 13.81 -16.18 3.10
CA ARG A 600 14.91 -17.15 3.00
C ARG A 600 16.25 -16.57 3.43
N ALA A 601 16.32 -15.35 3.95
CA ALA A 601 17.57 -14.77 4.39
C ALA A 601 18.21 -15.62 5.51
N ASP A 602 19.48 -15.97 5.31
CA ASP A 602 20.36 -16.59 6.30
C ASP A 602 21.13 -15.49 7.03
N GLY A 603 20.95 -15.43 8.36
CA GLY A 603 21.36 -14.30 9.20
C GLY A 603 22.82 -14.26 9.61
#